data_AF-A0A1A8GFJ2-F1
#
_entry.id   AF-A0A1A8GFJ2-F1
#
_cell.length_a   1.000
_cell.length_b   1.000
_cell.length_c   1.000
_cell.angle_alpha   90.00
_cell.angle_beta   90.00
_cell.angle_gamma   90.00
#
_symmetry.space_group_name_H-M   'P 1'
#
loop_
_entity.id
_entity.type
_entity.pdbx_description
1 polymer ?
#
loop_
_entity_poly.entity_id
_entity_poly.type
_entity_poly.pdbx_seq_one_letter_code
_entity_poly.pdbx_strand_id
1 'polypeptide(L)'
;MEEISLKPDDVQVVCTLYPVFSKMGLLVTPVVGFIEETFHPTPNPAEVSAVFTVPLDFFICEKHHSAAHGVPGVLGPLHSFYFQDPVSGREFHIWGLTALLAVLVAVLALKRKPEFDTGFDLEDPFSFFHQLLHLRLSKL
;
A
#
# COMPACT_ATOMS: atom_id res chain seq x y z
N MET A 1 -4.62 0.88 -24.03
CA MET A 1 -3.51 0.51 -23.14
C MET A 1 -3.83 1.17 -21.81
N GLU A 2 -4.07 0.38 -20.78
CA GLU A 2 -4.40 0.87 -19.44
C GLU A 2 -3.11 0.93 -18.61
N GLU A 3 -3.00 1.89 -17.69
CA GLU A 3 -1.86 2.29 -16.85
C GLU A 3 -0.45 1.72 -17.20
N ILE A 4 -0.18 0.42 -17.01
CA ILE A 4 1.15 -0.21 -17.19
C ILE A 4 1.21 -1.33 -18.24
N SER A 5 0.13 -1.55 -19.00
CA SER A 5 0.03 -2.62 -20.02
C SER A 5 0.12 -4.06 -19.51
N LEU A 6 -0.21 -4.29 -18.23
CA LEU A 6 -0.28 -5.63 -17.66
C LEU A 6 -1.47 -6.40 -18.24
N LYS A 7 -1.24 -7.55 -18.86
CA LYS A 7 -2.32 -8.39 -19.39
C LYS A 7 -2.90 -9.25 -18.27
N PRO A 8 -4.19 -9.64 -18.36
CA PRO A 8 -4.79 -10.55 -17.39
C PRO A 8 -4.04 -11.87 -17.21
N ASP A 9 -3.46 -12.41 -18.30
CA ASP A 9 -2.71 -13.67 -18.27
C ASP A 9 -1.29 -13.52 -17.66
N ASP A 10 -0.81 -12.29 -17.48
CA ASP A 10 0.52 -11.97 -16.93
C ASP A 10 0.48 -11.75 -15.40
N VAL A 11 -0.67 -12.00 -14.75
CA VAL A 11 -0.86 -11.83 -13.31
C VAL A 11 -1.64 -12.99 -12.69
N GLN A 12 -1.10 -13.56 -11.61
CA GLN A 12 -1.81 -14.54 -10.79
C GLN A 12 -2.42 -13.84 -9.57
N VAL A 13 -3.73 -13.66 -9.55
CA VAL A 13 -4.44 -13.12 -8.38
C VAL A 13 -4.36 -14.12 -7.22
N VAL A 14 -3.91 -13.63 -6.06
CA VAL A 14 -3.70 -14.44 -4.84
C VAL A 14 -4.85 -14.26 -3.86
N CYS A 15 -5.22 -13.01 -3.59
CA CYS A 15 -6.30 -12.69 -2.66
C CYS A 15 -6.86 -11.29 -2.90
N THR A 16 -8.03 -11.06 -2.30
CA THR A 16 -8.63 -9.73 -2.16
C THR A 16 -8.55 -9.34 -0.69
N LEU A 17 -8.03 -8.14 -0.42
CA LEU A 17 -7.94 -7.59 0.92
C LEU A 17 -9.27 -6.93 1.32
N TYR A 18 -9.42 -6.63 2.61
CA TYR A 18 -10.62 -5.98 3.11
C TYR A 18 -10.82 -4.60 2.46
N PRO A 19 -12.06 -4.23 2.05
CA PRO A 19 -12.32 -2.93 1.47
C PRO A 19 -12.00 -1.77 2.43
N VAL A 20 -11.46 -0.69 1.88
CA VAL A 20 -11.02 0.49 2.64
C VAL A 20 -11.51 1.76 1.97
N PHE A 21 -11.91 2.75 2.77
CA PHE A 21 -12.28 4.05 2.24
C PHE A 21 -11.04 4.90 1.98
N SER A 22 -10.96 5.48 0.79
CA SER A 22 -9.99 6.53 0.49
C SER A 22 -10.31 7.81 1.26
N LYS A 23 -9.35 8.75 1.29
CA LYS A 23 -9.57 10.09 1.87
C LYS A 23 -10.77 10.82 1.21
N MET A 24 -11.03 10.52 -0.06
CA MET A 24 -12.13 11.12 -0.84
C MET A 24 -13.48 10.40 -0.64
N GLY A 25 -13.54 9.39 0.23
CA GLY A 25 -14.78 8.64 0.48
C GLY A 25 -15.10 7.58 -0.57
N LEU A 26 -14.15 7.24 -1.44
CA LEU A 26 -14.32 6.14 -2.39
C LEU A 26 -14.03 4.80 -1.69
N LEU A 27 -14.88 3.81 -1.92
CA LEU A 27 -14.63 2.44 -1.46
C LEU A 27 -13.63 1.76 -2.38
N VAL A 28 -12.45 1.44 -1.86
CA VAL A 28 -11.36 0.79 -2.58
C VAL A 28 -11.31 -0.67 -2.15
N THR A 29 -11.24 -1.59 -3.13
CA THR A 29 -11.09 -3.03 -2.90
C THR A 29 -9.72 -3.48 -3.39
N PRO A 30 -8.72 -3.65 -2.51
CA PRO A 30 -7.36 -3.98 -2.92
C PRO A 30 -7.26 -5.46 -3.32
N VAL A 31 -6.56 -5.73 -4.43
CA VAL A 31 -6.28 -7.09 -4.92
C VAL A 31 -4.77 -7.29 -4.94
N VAL A 32 -4.32 -8.44 -4.45
CA VAL A 32 -2.90 -8.83 -4.43
C VAL A 32 -2.69 -9.91 -5.48
N GLY A 33 -1.68 -9.73 -6.33
CA GLY A 33 -1.31 -10.69 -7.37
C GLY A 33 0.20 -10.86 -7.49
N PHE A 34 0.62 -12.04 -7.93
CA PHE A 34 2.00 -12.28 -8.36
C PHE A 34 2.14 -11.91 -9.84
N ILE A 35 3.27 -11.29 -10.17
CA ILE A 35 3.67 -10.93 -11.53
C ILE A 35 5.03 -11.59 -11.78
N GLU A 36 5.22 -12.15 -12.96
CA GLU A 36 6.49 -12.77 -13.37
C GLU A 36 7.61 -11.73 -13.47
N GLU A 37 8.84 -12.11 -13.10
CA GLU A 37 10.01 -11.22 -13.16
C GLU A 37 10.32 -10.74 -14.58
N THR A 38 9.91 -11.51 -15.59
CA THR A 38 10.05 -11.17 -17.01
C THR A 38 9.09 -10.08 -17.49
N PHE A 39 8.11 -9.68 -16.67
CA PHE A 39 7.21 -8.60 -17.02
C PHE A 39 7.94 -7.25 -17.00
N HIS A 40 7.86 -6.53 -18.11
CA HIS A 40 8.38 -5.17 -18.20
C HIS A 40 7.21 -4.19 -18.40
N PRO A 41 6.92 -3.32 -17.43
CA PRO A 41 5.80 -2.39 -17.52
C PRO A 41 6.02 -1.39 -18.65
N THR A 42 4.97 -1.13 -19.42
CA THR A 42 4.95 -0.06 -20.43
C THR A 42 3.94 1.00 -19.97
N PRO A 43 4.41 2.11 -19.35
CA PRO A 43 3.51 3.11 -18.77
C PRO A 43 2.77 3.91 -19.84
N ASN A 44 1.49 4.18 -19.61
CA ASN A 44 0.71 5.15 -20.38
C ASN A 44 1.11 6.58 -19.95
N PRO A 45 1.78 7.38 -20.80
CA PRO A 45 2.28 8.69 -20.40
C PRO A 45 1.18 9.73 -20.14
N ALA A 46 -0.07 9.45 -20.53
CA ALA A 46 -1.22 10.31 -20.21
C ALA A 46 -1.66 10.20 -18.74
N GLU A 47 -1.34 9.09 -18.08
CA GLU A 47 -1.86 8.74 -16.74
C GLU A 47 -0.73 8.45 -15.74
N VAL A 48 0.39 7.88 -16.20
CA VAL A 48 1.47 7.36 -15.37
C VAL A 48 2.78 8.09 -15.68
N SER A 49 3.31 8.81 -14.69
CA SER A 49 4.55 9.58 -14.81
C SER A 49 5.82 8.78 -14.52
N ALA A 50 5.71 7.68 -13.77
CA ALA A 50 6.82 6.80 -13.43
C ALA A 50 6.31 5.43 -12.96
N VAL A 51 7.14 4.39 -13.16
CA VAL A 51 6.96 3.05 -12.59
C VAL A 51 8.26 2.67 -11.90
N PHE A 52 8.16 2.12 -10.69
CA PHE A 52 9.30 1.70 -9.88
C PHE A 52 8.89 0.52 -9.00
N THR A 53 9.86 -0.26 -8.54
CA THR A 53 9.67 -1.39 -7.62
C THR A 53 10.38 -1.11 -6.30
N VAL A 54 9.78 -1.57 -5.21
CA VAL A 54 10.32 -1.40 -3.86
C VAL A 54 10.38 -2.79 -3.21
N PRO A 55 11.51 -3.19 -2.60
CA PRO A 55 11.58 -4.42 -1.82
C PRO A 55 10.51 -4.43 -0.72
N LEU A 56 9.79 -5.53 -0.57
CA LEU A 56 8.64 -5.57 0.35
C LEU A 56 9.05 -5.35 1.82
N ASP A 57 10.26 -5.77 2.19
CA ASP A 57 10.82 -5.59 3.54
C ASP A 57 11.15 -4.12 3.88
N PHE A 58 11.24 -3.25 2.87
CA PHE A 58 11.36 -1.80 3.06
C PHE A 58 10.20 -1.24 3.90
N PHE A 59 8.99 -1.77 3.71
CA PHE A 59 7.78 -1.30 4.40
C PHE A 59 7.66 -1.80 5.84
N ILE A 60 8.64 -2.53 6.37
CA ILE A 60 8.69 -2.94 7.79
C ILE A 60 9.94 -2.41 8.50
N CYS A 61 10.75 -1.60 7.82
CA CYS A 61 11.97 -0.99 8.35
C CYS A 61 11.76 0.46 8.78
N GLU A 62 12.27 0.84 9.94
CA GLU A 62 12.12 2.20 10.50
C GLU A 62 13.01 3.23 9.79
N LYS A 63 14.15 2.80 9.22
CA LYS A 63 15.19 3.68 8.67
C LYS A 63 14.69 4.74 7.68
N HIS A 64 13.67 4.40 6.89
CA HIS A 64 13.11 5.26 5.83
C HIS A 64 11.65 5.65 6.10
N HIS A 65 11.18 5.41 7.32
CA HIS A 65 9.80 5.59 7.75
C HIS A 65 9.64 6.85 8.59
N SER A 66 8.49 7.50 8.45
CA SER A 66 7.99 8.47 9.42
C SER A 66 6.47 8.35 9.57
N ALA A 67 5.95 8.79 10.72
CA ALA A 67 4.51 8.75 10.99
C ALA A 67 4.03 10.09 11.55
N ALA A 68 2.89 10.56 11.03
CA ALA A 68 2.15 11.67 11.62
C ALA A 68 0.93 11.15 12.40
N HIS A 69 0.75 11.63 13.64
CA HIS A 69 -0.37 11.24 14.50
C HIS A 69 -1.40 12.37 14.61
N GLY A 70 -2.65 12.02 14.91
CA GLY A 70 -3.73 13.00 15.14
C GLY A 70 -4.19 13.72 13.88
N VAL A 71 -3.93 13.17 12.69
CA VAL A 71 -4.35 13.77 11.42
C VAL A 71 -5.88 13.71 11.31
N PRO A 72 -6.58 14.86 11.10
CA PRO A 72 -8.03 14.87 11.00
C PRO A 72 -8.54 13.94 9.91
N GLY A 73 -9.44 13.03 10.29
CA GLY A 73 -10.00 12.06 9.36
C GLY A 73 -9.07 10.89 9.02
N VAL A 74 -7.98 10.67 9.74
CA VAL A 74 -7.18 9.43 9.66
C VAL A 74 -7.30 8.72 10.99
N LEU A 75 -7.60 7.41 10.95
CA LEU A 75 -7.56 6.56 12.14
C LEU A 75 -6.18 5.94 12.23
N GLY A 76 -5.49 6.16 13.35
CA GLY A 76 -4.11 5.70 13.54
C GLY A 76 -3.05 6.60 12.88
N PRO A 77 -1.79 6.15 12.83
CA PRO A 77 -0.67 6.86 12.22
C PRO A 77 -0.81 6.98 10.70
N LEU A 78 -0.50 8.17 10.17
CA LEU A 78 -0.31 8.38 8.73
C LEU A 78 1.15 8.07 8.39
N HIS A 79 1.38 6.86 7.88
CA HIS A 79 2.72 6.41 7.47
C HIS A 79 3.22 7.10 6.20
N SER A 80 4.50 7.41 6.18
CA SER A 80 5.27 7.91 5.05
C SER A 80 6.58 7.14 4.92
N PHE A 81 6.97 6.85 3.68
CA PHE A 81 8.25 6.23 3.36
C PHE A 81 8.94 6.97 2.21
N TYR A 82 10.25 7.15 2.33
CA TYR A 82 11.08 7.83 1.32
C TYR A 82 12.05 6.83 0.71
N PHE A 83 11.73 6.37 -0.50
CA PHE A 83 12.51 5.38 -1.22
C PHE A 83 13.38 6.05 -2.29
N GLN A 84 14.69 5.84 -2.20
CA GLN A 84 15.62 6.25 -3.26
C GLN A 84 15.83 5.09 -4.22
N ASP A 85 15.33 5.21 -5.45
CA ASP A 85 15.50 4.19 -6.47
C ASP A 85 16.97 4.10 -6.90
N PRO A 86 17.62 2.93 -6.73
CA PRO A 86 19.04 2.78 -7.07
C PRO A 86 19.32 2.87 -8.57
N VAL A 87 18.31 2.65 -9.43
CA VAL A 87 18.50 2.69 -10.89
C VAL A 87 18.41 4.11 -11.43
N SER A 88 17.33 4.84 -11.12
CA SER A 88 17.13 6.20 -11.62
C SER A 88 17.76 7.29 -10.73
N GLY A 89 18.12 6.95 -9.48
CA GLY A 89 18.57 7.92 -8.48
C GLY A 89 17.46 8.83 -7.94
N ARG A 90 16.21 8.66 -8.40
CA ARG A 90 15.06 9.47 -7.99
C ARG A 90 14.56 9.03 -6.62
N GLU A 91 14.07 9.99 -5.84
CA GLU A 91 13.35 9.72 -4.60
C GLU A 91 11.84 9.65 -4.86
N PHE A 92 11.18 8.67 -4.24
CA PHE A 92 9.75 8.46 -4.26
C PHE A 92 9.18 8.51 -2.83
N HIS A 93 8.16 9.33 -2.64
CA HIS A 93 7.43 9.44 -1.38
C HIS A 93 6.16 8.59 -1.43
N ILE A 94 6.08 7.57 -0.59
CA ILE A 94 4.98 6.61 -0.52
C ILE A 94 4.24 6.84 0.80
N TRP A 95 2.96 7.22 0.74
CA TRP A 95 2.22 7.64 1.93
C TRP A 95 0.72 7.36 1.80
N GLY A 96 -0.01 7.59 2.89
CA GLY A 96 -1.47 7.48 2.91
C GLY A 96 -1.97 6.04 2.76
N LEU A 97 -3.04 5.86 1.99
CA LEU A 97 -3.66 4.54 1.81
C LEU A 97 -2.69 3.54 1.16
N THR A 98 -1.86 3.99 0.21
CA THR A 98 -0.87 3.15 -0.44
C THR A 98 0.16 2.61 0.55
N ALA A 99 0.68 3.47 1.44
CA ALA A 99 1.61 3.03 2.48
C ALA A 99 0.97 2.05 3.46
N LEU A 100 -0.28 2.28 3.88
CA LEU A 100 -1.02 1.38 4.76
C LEU A 100 -1.16 -0.03 4.15
N LEU A 101 -1.56 -0.10 2.87
CA LEU A 101 -1.70 -1.37 2.15
C LEU A 101 -0.35 -2.07 1.97
N ALA A 102 0.72 -1.33 1.66
CA ALA A 102 2.05 -1.89 1.52
C ALA A 102 2.57 -2.50 2.84
N VAL A 103 2.38 -1.81 3.97
CA VAL A 103 2.72 -2.33 5.31
C VAL A 103 1.93 -3.60 5.61
N LEU A 104 0.61 -3.60 5.35
CA LEU A 104 -0.24 -4.77 5.57
C LEU A 104 0.26 -5.98 4.78
N VAL A 105 0.50 -5.80 3.47
CA VAL A 105 1.01 -6.88 2.60
C VAL A 105 2.37 -7.37 3.08
N ALA A 106 3.26 -6.46 3.49
CA ALA A 106 4.58 -6.83 3.98
C ALA A 106 4.53 -7.65 5.27
N VAL A 107 3.70 -7.25 6.24
CA VAL A 107 3.48 -7.99 7.49
C VAL A 107 2.95 -9.40 7.21
N LEU A 108 1.91 -9.50 6.37
CA LEU A 108 1.27 -10.78 6.07
C LEU A 108 2.18 -11.73 5.28
N ALA A 109 2.88 -11.21 4.26
CA ALA A 109 3.72 -12.02 3.39
C ALA A 109 5.05 -12.43 4.06
N LEU A 110 5.70 -11.50 4.77
CA LEU A 110 7.00 -11.74 5.40
C LEU A 110 6.89 -12.38 6.79
N LYS A 111 5.71 -12.31 7.43
CA LYS A 111 5.47 -12.77 8.81
C LYS A 111 6.47 -12.17 9.80
N ARG A 112 6.81 -10.90 9.59
CA ARG A 112 7.75 -10.13 10.42
C ARG A 112 7.05 -8.91 11.01
N LYS A 113 7.39 -8.62 12.26
CA LYS A 113 6.92 -7.41 12.94
C LYS A 113 7.64 -6.18 12.38
N PRO A 114 6.92 -5.08 12.06
CA PRO A 114 7.54 -3.82 11.70
C PRO A 114 8.35 -3.21 12.85
N GLU A 115 9.39 -2.46 12.50
CA GLU A 115 10.27 -1.77 13.46
C GLU A 115 9.61 -0.52 14.08
N PHE A 116 8.39 -0.18 13.68
CA PHE A 116 7.61 0.97 14.14
C PHE A 116 6.18 0.56 14.52
N ASP A 117 5.47 1.46 15.19
CA ASP A 117 4.04 1.28 15.51
C ASP A 117 3.18 1.47 14.25
N THR A 118 2.48 0.40 13.84
CA THR A 118 1.55 0.37 12.71
C THR A 118 0.19 0.98 13.03
N GLY A 119 -0.15 1.12 14.31
CA GLY A 119 -1.48 1.53 14.77
C GLY A 119 -2.60 0.54 14.46
N PHE A 120 -2.28 -0.69 14.04
CA PHE A 120 -3.20 -1.82 13.95
C PHE A 120 -2.58 -3.08 14.54
N ASP A 121 -3.43 -3.96 15.09
CA ASP A 121 -2.99 -5.24 15.64
C ASP A 121 -2.49 -6.14 14.50
N LEU A 122 -1.26 -6.66 14.63
CA LEU A 122 -0.65 -7.51 13.61
C LEU A 122 -1.21 -8.94 13.64
N GLU A 123 -1.72 -9.38 14.79
CA GLU A 123 -2.36 -10.69 14.95
C GLU A 123 -3.81 -10.66 14.47
N ASP A 124 -4.46 -9.50 14.57
CA ASP A 124 -5.80 -9.25 14.06
C ASP A 124 -5.90 -7.91 13.30
N PRO A 125 -5.29 -7.83 12.10
CA PRO A 125 -5.38 -6.62 11.28
C PRO A 125 -6.81 -6.38 10.82
N PHE A 126 -7.62 -7.44 10.74
CA PHE A 126 -9.00 -7.38 10.26
C PHE A 126 -9.86 -6.47 11.13
N SER A 127 -9.74 -6.56 12.46
CA SER A 127 -10.50 -5.70 13.38
C SER A 127 -10.29 -4.20 13.11
N PHE A 128 -9.06 -3.79 12.79
CA PHE A 128 -8.75 -2.41 12.44
C PHE A 128 -9.47 -1.96 11.16
N PHE A 129 -9.38 -2.75 10.08
CA PHE A 129 -10.01 -2.40 8.80
C PHE A 129 -11.54 -2.46 8.87
N HIS A 130 -12.07 -3.40 9.64
CA HIS A 130 -13.50 -3.48 9.92
C HIS A 130 -13.99 -2.23 10.64
N GLN A 131 -13.30 -1.79 11.70
CA GLN A 131 -13.63 -0.55 12.42
C GLN A 131 -13.54 0.68 11.50
N LEU A 132 -12.51 0.75 10.66
CA LEU A 132 -12.33 1.85 9.70
C LEU A 132 -13.50 1.91 8.70
N LEU A 133 -13.97 0.77 8.20
CA LEU A 133 -15.11 0.68 7.30
C LEU A 133 -16.40 1.14 7.99
N HIS A 134 -16.70 0.61 9.18
CA HIS A 134 -17.92 0.95 9.92
C HIS A 134 -18.01 2.43 10.30
N LEU A 135 -16.90 3.02 10.77
CA LEU A 135 -16.84 4.45 11.12
C LEU A 135 -17.13 5.38 9.94
N ARG A 136 -16.88 4.91 8.72
CA ARG A 136 -17.15 5.66 7.49
C ARG A 136 -18.56 5.45 6.99
N LEU A 137 -19.05 4.20 7.02
CA LEU A 137 -20.43 3.89 6.68
C LEU A 137 -21.42 4.59 7.62
N SER A 138 -21.11 4.70 8.92
CA SER A 138 -21.98 5.36 9.89
C SER A 138 -22.06 6.89 9.76
N LYS A 139 -21.25 7.48 8.87
CA LYS A 139 -21.21 8.93 8.61
C LYS A 139 -21.81 9.31 7.24
N LEU A 140 -22.26 8.32 6.47
CA LEU A 140 -23.04 8.49 5.24
C LEU A 140 -24.53 8.54 5.59
#